data_AF-A0A0F9U5F0-F1
#
_entry.id   AF-A0A0F9U5F0-F1
#
_cell.length_a   1.000
_cell.length_b   1.000
_cell.length_c   1.000
_cell.angle_alpha   90.00
_cell.angle_beta   90.00
_cell.angle_gamma   90.00
#
_symmetry.space_group_name_H-M   'P 1'
#
loop_
_entity.id
_entity.type
_entity.pdbx_description
1 polymer ?
#
loop_
_entity_poly.entity_id
_entity_poly.type
_entity_poly.pdbx_seq_one_letter_code
_entity_poly.pdbx_strand_id
1 'polypeptide(L)'
;MIILGILLLLLQIGDIITTNIGIKNGCEEGNPIIKDKVNSGFPVYLIIIKIGLASLSTLLLSKGIMILNWIFLISDIFMFIVIVNNVIDIHTQKKWNRNNIALAILFDRENPELNYPKKE
;
A
#
# COMPACT_ATOMS: atom_id res chain seq x y z
N MET A 1 27.22 3.80 3.06
CA MET A 1 26.69 2.41 3.00
C MET A 1 25.58 2.17 4.02
N ILE A 2 25.79 2.46 5.31
CA ILE A 2 24.73 2.34 6.34
C ILE A 2 23.48 3.17 5.99
N ILE A 3 23.67 4.36 5.43
CA ILE A 3 22.58 5.25 5.00
C ILE A 3 21.66 4.58 3.96
N LEU A 4 22.20 3.82 3.00
CA LEU A 4 21.39 3.09 2.00
C LEU A 4 20.60 1.95 2.66
N GLY A 5 21.21 1.21 3.58
CA GLY A 5 20.50 0.17 4.34
C GLY A 5 19.36 0.74 5.19
N ILE A 6 19.59 1.88 5.86
CA ILE A 6 18.56 2.60 6.62
C ILE A 6 17.45 3.09 5.69
N LEU A 7 17.80 3.65 4.53
CA LEU A 7 16.82 4.11 3.54
C LEU A 7 15.94 2.96 3.05
N LEU A 8 16.55 1.82 2.68
CA LEU A 8 15.83 0.63 2.25
C LEU A 8 14.83 0.14 3.32
N LEU A 9 15.25 0.11 4.59
CA LEU A 9 14.38 -0.25 5.71
C LEU A 9 13.19 0.72 5.85
N LEU A 10 13.44 2.03 5.77
CA LEU A 10 12.37 3.03 5.83
C LEU A 10 11.39 2.90 4.66
N LEU A 11 11.89 2.64 3.44
CA LEU A 11 11.05 2.43 2.27
C LEU A 11 10.21 1.15 2.40
N GLN A 12 10.78 0.05 2.89
CA GLN A 12 10.04 -1.19 3.13
C GLN A 12 8.91 -1.00 4.16
N ILE A 13 9.18 -0.26 5.24
CA ILE A 13 8.16 0.09 6.24
C ILE A 13 7.09 0.99 5.62
N GLY A 14 7.48 2.01 4.84
CA GLY A 14 6.57 2.90 4.14
C GLY A 14 5.64 2.15 3.19
N ASP A 15 6.18 1.22 2.41
CA ASP A 15 5.40 0.36 1.52
C ASP A 15 4.38 -0.47 2.31
N ILE A 16 4.80 -1.17 3.37
CA ILE A 16 3.89 -1.91 4.26
C ILE A 16 2.74 -1.05 4.78
N ILE A 17 3.04 0.17 5.25
CA ILE A 17 2.04 1.10 5.78
C ILE A 17 1.07 1.51 4.67
N THR A 18 1.59 1.91 3.50
CA THR A 18 0.76 2.35 2.38
C THR A 18 -0.11 1.24 1.83
N THR A 19 0.41 0.02 1.68
CA THR A 19 -0.38 -1.15 1.28
C THR A 19 -1.53 -1.40 2.26
N ASN A 20 -1.25 -1.43 3.57
CA ASN A 20 -2.28 -1.67 4.59
C ASN A 20 -3.35 -0.55 4.62
N ILE A 21 -2.95 0.71 4.47
CA ILE A 21 -3.89 1.84 4.38
C ILE A 21 -4.72 1.74 3.10
N GLY A 22 -4.11 1.37 1.97
CA GLY A 22 -4.77 1.16 0.69
C GLY A 22 -5.88 0.12 0.80
N ILE A 23 -5.55 -1.06 1.31
CA ILE A 23 -6.51 -2.15 1.52
C ILE A 23 -7.64 -1.70 2.43
N LYS A 24 -7.35 -1.01 3.55
CA LYS A 24 -8.37 -0.51 4.48
C LYS A 24 -9.32 0.50 3.83
N ASN A 25 -8.85 1.25 2.83
CA ASN A 25 -9.66 2.20 2.06
C ASN A 25 -10.33 1.55 0.83
N GLY A 26 -10.25 0.22 0.68
CA GLY A 26 -10.85 -0.50 -0.44
C GLY A 26 -10.07 -0.37 -1.75
N CYS A 27 -8.76 -0.09 -1.69
CA CYS A 27 -7.88 -0.22 -2.86
C CYS A 27 -7.56 -1.70 -3.08
N GLU A 28 -7.60 -2.16 -4.33
CA GLU A 28 -7.19 -3.52 -4.68
C GLU A 28 -5.68 -3.60 -4.89
N GLU A 29 -5.09 -4.73 -4.51
CA GLU A 29 -3.69 -5.01 -4.80
C GLU A 29 -3.51 -5.24 -6.31
N GLY A 30 -2.69 -4.41 -6.95
CA GLY A 30 -2.43 -4.47 -8.39
C GLY A 30 -1.55 -5.65 -8.81
N ASN A 31 -0.82 -6.27 -7.86
CA ASN A 31 0.00 -7.43 -8.16
C ASN A 31 -0.85 -8.72 -8.25
N PRO A 32 -1.03 -9.32 -9.44
CA PRO A 32 -1.90 -10.48 -9.62
C PRO A 32 -1.47 -11.70 -8.81
N ILE A 33 -0.19 -11.84 -8.47
CA ILE A 33 0.34 -12.97 -7.69
C ILE A 33 -0.06 -12.85 -6.21
N ILE A 34 -0.21 -11.61 -5.72
CA ILE A 34 -0.43 -11.31 -4.31
C ILE A 34 -1.89 -10.93 -4.05
N LYS A 35 -2.62 -10.46 -5.08
CA LYS A 35 -4.02 -10.00 -5.03
C LYS A 35 -4.94 -10.96 -4.28
N ASP A 36 -4.92 -12.24 -4.65
CA ASP A 36 -5.79 -13.25 -4.04
C ASP A 36 -5.40 -13.56 -2.57
N LYS A 37 -4.12 -13.39 -2.25
CA LYS A 37 -3.59 -13.66 -0.91
C LYS A 37 -3.87 -12.50 0.03
N VAL A 38 -3.75 -11.26 -0.41
CA VAL A 38 -3.99 -10.07 0.43
C VAL A 38 -5.41 -10.04 0.99
N ASN A 39 -6.41 -10.46 0.20
CA ASN A 39 -7.82 -10.49 0.62
C ASN A 39 -8.16 -11.56 1.68
N SER A 40 -7.28 -12.55 1.93
CA SER A 40 -7.56 -13.70 2.80
C SER A 40 -6.92 -13.62 4.20
N GLY A 41 -6.43 -12.44 4.63
CA GLY A 41 -5.77 -12.30 5.95
C GLY A 41 -4.27 -12.64 5.92
N PHE A 42 -3.66 -12.67 4.73
CA PHE A 42 -2.24 -12.84 4.47
C PHE A 42 -1.29 -11.60 4.66
N PRO A 43 -1.68 -10.41 5.19
CA PRO A 43 -0.76 -9.27 5.25
C PRO A 43 0.43 -9.48 6.21
N VAL A 44 0.28 -10.27 7.28
CA VAL A 44 1.31 -10.40 8.32
C VAL A 44 2.55 -11.17 7.85
N TYR A 45 2.37 -12.23 7.06
CA TYR A 45 3.50 -13.02 6.54
C TYR A 45 4.36 -12.22 5.54
N LEU A 46 3.72 -11.37 4.72
CA LEU A 46 4.44 -10.49 3.80
C LEU A 46 5.27 -9.44 4.54
N ILE A 47 4.77 -8.93 5.66
CA ILE A 47 5.52 -8.01 6.53
C ILE A 47 6.79 -8.70 7.06
N ILE A 48 6.66 -9.93 7.57
CA ILE A 48 7.81 -10.69 8.10
C ILE A 48 8.83 -10.97 7.00
N ILE A 49 8.38 -11.39 5.82
CA ILE A 49 9.27 -11.65 4.67
C ILE A 49 9.99 -10.37 4.23
N LYS A 50 9.28 -9.24 4.13
CA LYS A 50 9.84 -7.94 3.76
C LYS A 50 10.90 -7.47 4.77
N ILE A 51 10.60 -7.54 6.06
CA ILE A 51 11.56 -7.21 7.12
C ILE A 51 12.78 -8.13 7.07
N GLY A 52 12.57 -9.44 6.85
CA GLY A 52 13.65 -10.41 6.70
C GLY A 52 14.58 -10.10 5.51
N LEU A 53 13.99 -9.79 4.35
CA LEU A 53 14.73 -9.38 3.16
C LEU A 53 15.49 -8.07 3.36
N ALA A 54 14.88 -7.07 4.00
CA ALA A 54 15.54 -5.80 4.29
C ALA A 54 16.71 -5.96 5.28
N SER A 55 16.55 -6.82 6.29
CA SER A 55 17.62 -7.15 7.24
C SER A 55 18.77 -7.89 6.57
N LEU A 56 18.48 -8.89 5.73
CA LEU A 56 19.47 -9.60 4.94
C LEU A 56 20.21 -8.66 3.98
N SER A 57 19.48 -7.76 3.33
CA SER A 57 20.02 -6.74 2.43
C SER A 57 21.00 -5.81 3.14
N THR A 58 20.65 -5.38 4.36
CA THR A 58 21.51 -4.53 5.20
C THR A 58 22.77 -5.27 5.62
N LEU A 59 22.68 -6.57 5.94
CA LEU A 59 23.85 -7.41 6.24
C LEU A 59 24.74 -7.61 5.01
N LEU A 60 24.17 -7.74 3.81
CA LEU A 60 24.95 -7.82 2.58
C LEU A 60 25.66 -6.50 2.27
N LEU A 61 25.00 -5.36 2.52
CA LEU A 61 25.62 -4.03 2.43
C LEU A 61 26.76 -3.84 3.42
N SER A 62 26.73 -4.45 4.61
CA SER A 62 27.83 -4.32 5.57
C SER A 62 29.13 -4.98 5.11
N LYS A 63 29.07 -5.91 4.15
CA LYS A 63 30.24 -6.59 3.58
C LYS A 63 31.12 -5.72 2.67
N GLY A 64 30.73 -4.48 2.36
CA GLY A 64 31.59 -3.55 1.62
C GLY A 64 31.68 -3.80 0.11
N ILE A 65 30.89 -4.72 -0.45
CA ILE A 65 30.98 -5.08 -1.87
C ILE A 65 30.38 -3.95 -2.73
N MET A 66 31.22 -3.33 -3.55
CA MET A 66 30.85 -2.15 -4.34
C MET A 66 29.69 -2.39 -5.33
N ILE A 67 29.61 -3.57 -5.95
CA ILE A 67 28.52 -3.86 -6.90
C ILE A 67 27.14 -3.94 -6.23
N LEU A 68 27.10 -4.37 -4.96
CA LEU A 68 25.86 -4.43 -4.20
C LEU A 68 25.30 -3.02 -3.95
N ASN A 69 26.14 -2.00 -3.77
CA ASN A 69 25.68 -0.62 -3.56
C ASN A 69 24.82 -0.13 -4.73
N TRP A 70 25.22 -0.42 -5.96
CA TRP A 70 24.46 -0.02 -7.15
C TRP A 70 23.14 -0.77 -7.25
N ILE A 71 23.14 -2.06 -6.96
CA ILE A 71 21.93 -2.89 -6.93
C ILE A 71 20.94 -2.35 -5.89
N PHE A 72 21.42 -2.05 -4.68
CA PHE A 72 20.57 -1.50 -3.61
C PHE A 72 20.06 -0.10 -3.91
N LEU A 73 20.86 0.76 -4.53
CA LEU A 73 20.41 2.09 -4.96
C LEU A 73 19.27 1.99 -5.99
N ILE A 74 19.39 1.10 -6.98
CA ILE A 74 18.32 0.84 -7.96
C ILE A 74 17.07 0.30 -7.24
N SER A 75 17.26 -0.62 -6.29
CA SER A 75 16.14 -1.15 -5.50
C SER A 75 15.43 -0.08 -4.67
N ASP A 76 16.17 0.86 -4.07
CA ASP A 76 15.59 1.97 -3.31
C ASP A 76 14.76 2.88 -4.21
N ILE A 77 15.27 3.22 -5.40
CA ILE A 77 14.53 4.02 -6.39
C ILE A 77 13.23 3.30 -6.78
N PHE A 78 13.31 2.00 -7.07
CA PHE A 78 12.13 1.22 -7.44
C PHE A 78 11.09 1.17 -6.30
N MET A 79 11.53 0.92 -5.06
CA MET A 79 10.66 0.94 -3.88
C MET A 79 10.03 2.31 -3.65
N PHE A 80 10.77 3.39 -3.85
CA PHE A 80 10.23 4.74 -3.74
C PHE A 80 9.09 4.99 -4.75
N ILE A 81 9.27 4.56 -6.00
CA ILE A 81 8.22 4.66 -7.03
C ILE A 81 6.96 3.89 -6.61
N VAL A 82 7.12 2.67 -6.08
CA VAL A 82 5.99 1.85 -5.59
C VAL A 82 5.23 2.58 -4.49
N ILE A 83 5.93 3.14 -3.49
CA ILE A 83 5.29 3.88 -2.39
C ILE A 83 4.53 5.10 -2.91
N VAL A 84 5.14 5.87 -3.82
CA VAL A 84 4.48 7.05 -4.41
C VAL A 84 3.20 6.66 -5.13
N ASN A 85 3.23 5.58 -5.92
CA ASN A 85 2.04 5.07 -6.60
C ASN A 85 0.95 4.66 -5.61
N ASN A 86 1.29 3.91 -4.55
CA ASN A 86 0.34 3.53 -3.52
C ASN A 86 -0.31 4.76 -2.85
N VAL A 87 0.48 5.80 -2.57
CA VAL A 87 -0.03 7.05 -1.96
C VAL A 87 -1.01 7.77 -2.90
N ILE A 88 -0.72 7.82 -4.19
CA ILE A 88 -1.60 8.42 -5.21
C ILE A 88 -2.92 7.65 -5.30
N ASP A 89 -2.86 6.32 -5.32
CA ASP A 89 -4.06 5.47 -5.38
C ASP A 89 -4.93 5.65 -4.14
N ILE A 90 -4.32 5.67 -2.93
CA ILE A 90 -5.05 5.96 -1.69
C ILE A 90 -5.78 7.31 -1.76
N HIS A 91 -5.11 8.36 -2.24
CA HIS A 91 -5.72 9.69 -2.34
C HIS A 91 -6.87 9.72 -3.34
N THR A 92 -6.69 9.06 -4.48
CA THR A 92 -7.70 8.95 -5.53
C THR A 92 -8.93 8.18 -5.01
N GLN A 93 -8.71 7.04 -4.35
CA GLN A 93 -9.78 6.22 -3.78
C GLN A 93 -10.54 6.97 -2.68
N LYS A 94 -9.83 7.69 -1.80
CA LYS A 94 -10.46 8.51 -0.76
C LYS A 94 -11.32 9.63 -1.34
N LYS A 95 -10.89 10.25 -2.44
CA LYS A 95 -11.68 11.26 -3.16
C LYS A 95 -12.93 10.64 -3.79
N TRP A 96 -12.79 9.48 -4.42
CA TRP A 96 -13.91 8.77 -5.03
C TRP A 96 -14.96 8.37 -3.99
N ASN A 97 -14.53 7.82 -2.85
CA ASN A 97 -15.44 7.40 -1.79
C ASN A 97 -16.23 8.59 -1.18
N ARG A 98 -15.60 9.76 -1.02
CA ARG A 98 -16.28 10.99 -0.59
C ARG A 98 -17.35 11.44 -1.58
N ASN A 99 -17.05 11.39 -2.88
CA ASN A 99 -18.00 11.77 -3.92
C ASN A 99 -19.19 10.81 -3.96
N ASN A 100 -18.96 9.50 -3.81
CA ASN A 100 -20.04 8.51 -3.77
C ASN A 100 -20.97 8.72 -2.57
N ILE A 101 -20.43 9.04 -1.39
CA ILE A 101 -21.23 9.38 -0.20
C ILE A 101 -22.03 10.67 -0.44
N ALA A 102 -21.42 11.70 -1.02
CA ALA A 102 -22.11 12.95 -1.34
C ALA A 102 -23.25 12.74 -2.34
N LEU A 103 -23.02 11.93 -3.37
CA LEU A 103 -24.05 11.52 -4.33
C LEU A 103 -25.18 10.73 -3.67
N ALA A 104 -24.86 9.79 -2.77
CA ALA A 104 -25.86 9.03 -2.03
C ALA A 104 -26.75 9.95 -1.17
N ILE A 105 -26.16 10.93 -0.48
CA ILE A 105 -26.91 11.93 0.32
C ILE A 105 -27.79 12.83 -0.58
N LEU A 106 -27.28 13.26 -1.73
CA LEU A 106 -28.05 14.07 -2.68
C LEU A 106 -29.25 13.28 -3.23
N PHE A 107 -29.02 12.02 -3.61
CA PHE A 107 -30.07 11.15 -4.14
C PHE A 107 -31.18 10.88 -3.11
N ASP A 108 -30.81 10.65 -1.85
CA ASP A 108 -31.74 10.49 -0.73
C ASP A 108 -32.55 11.76 -0.47
N ARG A 109 -31.90 12.94 -0.59
CA ARG A 109 -32.57 14.24 -0.43
C ARG A 109 -33.53 14.56 -1.58
N GLU A 110 -33.21 14.15 -2.81
CA GLU A 110 -34.07 14.39 -3.99
C GLU A 110 -35.22 13.39 -4.08
N ASN A 111 -35.09 12.19 -3.50
CA ASN A 111 -36.09 11.12 -3.58
C ASN A 111 -36.49 10.55 -2.20
N PRO A 112 -37.02 11.37 -1.28
CA PRO A 112 -37.35 10.91 0.08
C PRO A 112 -38.46 9.84 0.10
N GLU A 113 -39.29 9.77 -0.95
CA GLU A 113 -40.42 8.83 -1.04
C GLU A 113 -40.01 7.39 -1.39
N LEU A 114 -38.79 7.18 -1.90
CA LEU A 114 -38.28 5.85 -2.26
C LEU A 114 -37.74 5.06 -1.05
N ASN A 115 -37.60 5.70 0.13
CA ASN A 115 -36.83 5.14 1.24
C ASN A 115 -37.63 4.38 2.31
N TYR A 116 -38.94 4.18 2.15
CA TYR A 116 -39.71 3.31 3.06
C TYR A 116 -40.88 2.59 2.36
N PRO A 117 -40.80 1.27 2.08
CA PRO A 117 -42.00 0.48 2.17
C PRO A 117 -42.39 0.44 3.66
N LYS A 118 -43.48 1.11 4.02
CA LYS A 118 -44.14 0.85 5.31
C LYS A 118 -44.43 -0.65 5.37
N LYS A 119 -43.77 -1.36 6.28
CA LYS A 119 -44.22 -2.68 6.70
C LYS A 119 -45.57 -2.47 7.40
N GLU A 120 -46.64 -2.78 6.68
CA GLU A 120 -47.96 -3.06 7.28
C GLU A 120 -47.91 -4.32 8.13
#